data_AF-A0A931R5P0-F1
#
_entry.id   AF-A0A931R5P0-F1
#
_cell.length_a   1.000
_cell.length_b   1.000
_cell.length_c   1.000
_cell.angle_alpha   90.00
_cell.angle_beta   90.00
_cell.angle_gamma   90.00
#
_symmetry.space_group_name_H-M   'P 1'
#
loop_
_entity.id
_entity.type
_entity.pdbx_description
1 polymer ?
#
loop_
_entity_poly.entity_id
_entity_poly.type
_entity_poly.pdbx_seq_one_letter_code
_entity_poly.pdbx_strand_id
1 'polypeptide(L)'
;MAMQRAFRVTGQPFVLPPGTPKDRVEILQEAFRKIYRDPEFDKEYKKFTADDPTPLMPEAHEKVIRQIPRDPEVAQIFKKLVGPEPIPSH
;
A
#
# COMPACT_ATOMS: atom_id res chain seq x y z
N MET A 1 -11.86 9.69 -8.51
CA MET A 1 -11.57 9.69 -7.05
C MET A 1 -11.22 8.32 -6.46
N ALA A 2 -11.82 7.20 -6.88
CA ALA A 2 -11.55 5.88 -6.26
C ALA A 2 -10.08 5.43 -6.33
N MET A 3 -9.41 5.63 -7.48
CA MET A 3 -7.99 5.29 -7.67
C MET A 3 -7.06 6.07 -6.72
N GLN A 4 -7.22 7.40 -6.63
CA GLN A 4 -6.44 8.24 -5.71
C GLN A 4 -6.61 7.82 -4.24
N ARG A 5 -7.85 7.51 -3.83
CA ARG A 5 -8.12 7.04 -2.47
C ARG A 5 -7.43 5.70 -2.19
N ALA A 6 -7.50 4.76 -3.12
CA ALA A 6 -6.85 3.46 -2.97
C ALA A 6 -5.33 3.61 -2.81
N PHE A 7 -4.67 4.39 -3.67
CA PHE A 7 -3.22 4.64 -3.57
C PHE A 7 -2.82 5.31 -2.25
N ARG A 8 -3.61 6.28 -1.78
CA ARG A 8 -3.35 6.93 -0.49
C ARG A 8 -3.49 5.95 0.68
N VAL A 9 -4.48 5.07 0.65
CA VAL A 9 -4.76 4.09 1.72
C VAL A 9 -3.73 2.96 1.73
N THR A 10 -3.26 2.50 0.56
CA THR A 10 -2.21 1.47 0.48
C THR A 10 -0.84 1.98 0.91
N GLY A 11 -0.61 3.30 0.92
CA GLY A 11 0.66 3.90 1.32
C GLY A 11 1.83 3.35 0.50
N GLN A 12 2.83 2.80 1.19
CA GLN A 12 4.02 2.16 0.60
C GLN A 12 3.99 0.64 0.87
N PRO A 13 3.24 -0.14 0.07
CA PRO A 13 3.09 -1.56 0.32
C PRO A 13 4.34 -2.35 -0.06
N PHE A 14 4.61 -3.43 0.66
CA PHE A 14 5.52 -4.48 0.22
C PHE A 14 4.78 -5.40 -0.77
N VAL A 15 5.28 -5.49 -2.01
CA VAL A 15 4.66 -6.30 -3.07
C VAL A 15 5.61 -7.40 -3.53
N LEU A 16 5.05 -8.58 -3.78
CA LEU A 16 5.78 -9.73 -4.28
C LEU A 16 5.54 -9.91 -5.78
N PRO A 17 6.50 -10.47 -6.54
CA PRO A 17 6.30 -10.75 -7.95
C PRO A 17 5.08 -11.65 -8.20
N PRO A 18 4.38 -11.49 -9.34
CA PRO A 18 3.34 -12.41 -9.76
C PRO A 18 3.87 -13.85 -9.81
N GLY A 19 3.06 -14.82 -9.36
CA GLY A 19 3.45 -16.23 -9.34
C GLY A 19 4.30 -16.65 -8.15
N THR A 20 4.55 -15.77 -7.17
CA THR A 20 5.18 -16.16 -5.91
C THR A 20 4.37 -17.30 -5.26
N PRO A 21 5.00 -18.43 -4.88
CA PRO A 21 4.30 -19.55 -4.26
C PRO A 21 3.54 -19.14 -2.99
N LYS A 22 2.33 -19.66 -2.82
CA LYS A 22 1.39 -19.24 -1.77
C LYS A 22 1.95 -19.42 -0.35
N ASP A 23 2.64 -20.52 -0.10
CA ASP A 23 3.33 -20.80 1.16
C ASP A 23 4.36 -19.70 1.51
N ARG A 24 5.08 -19.18 0.50
CA ARG A 24 6.05 -18.09 0.69
C ARG A 24 5.36 -16.75 0.96
N VAL A 25 4.24 -16.49 0.30
CA VAL A 25 3.41 -15.31 0.57
C VAL A 25 2.92 -15.35 2.02
N GLU A 26 2.35 -16.47 2.45
CA GLU A 26 1.79 -16.64 3.80
C GLU A 26 2.85 -16.45 4.89
N ILE A 27 4.07 -16.98 4.70
CA ILE A 27 5.19 -16.77 5.63
C ILE A 27 5.48 -15.28 5.84
N LEU A 28 5.54 -14.50 4.75
CA LEU A 28 5.82 -13.07 4.83
C LEU A 28 4.65 -12.31 5.47
N GLN A 29 3.41 -12.65 5.10
CA GLN A 29 2.23 -12.05 5.73
C GLN A 29 2.22 -12.29 7.25
N GLU A 30 2.50 -13.53 7.69
CA GLU A 30 2.61 -13.88 9.11
C GLU A 30 3.75 -13.11 9.81
N ALA A 31 4.89 -12.93 9.15
CA ALA A 31 5.99 -12.14 9.69
C ALA A 31 5.58 -10.69 9.95
N PHE A 32 4.89 -10.04 9.01
CA PHE A 32 4.36 -8.69 9.21
C PHE A 32 3.32 -8.63 10.32
N ARG A 33 2.39 -9.60 10.40
CA ARG A 33 1.41 -9.68 11.51
C ARG A 33 2.11 -9.78 12.87
N LYS A 34 3.24 -10.49 12.96
CA LYS A 34 4.03 -10.62 14.19
C LYS A 34 4.76 -9.32 14.53
N ILE A 35 5.46 -8.70 13.58
CA ILE A 35 6.22 -7.46 13.80
C ILE A 35 5.31 -6.34 14.29
N TYR A 36 4.13 -6.14 13.69
CA TYR A 36 3.21 -5.09 14.11
C TYR A 36 2.48 -5.36 15.44
N ARG A 37 2.64 -6.56 16.02
CA ARG A 37 2.19 -6.89 17.38
C ARG A 37 3.32 -6.85 18.40
N ASP A 38 4.55 -6.64 17.95
CA ASP A 38 5.73 -6.59 18.80
C ASP A 38 5.83 -5.22 19.50
N PRO A 39 5.78 -5.16 20.83
CA PRO A 39 5.93 -3.90 21.55
C PRO A 39 7.33 -3.30 21.45
N GLU A 40 8.38 -4.09 21.16
CA GLU A 40 9.71 -3.54 20.90
C GLU A 40 9.76 -2.83 19.55
N PHE A 41 9.07 -3.36 18.54
CA PHE A 41 8.92 -2.69 17.25
C PHE A 41 8.20 -1.35 17.39
N ASP A 42 7.10 -1.28 18.14
CA ASP A 42 6.36 -0.03 18.37
C ASP A 42 7.26 1.07 18.99
N LYS A 43 8.06 0.69 20.01
CA LYS A 43 9.01 1.61 20.66
C LYS A 43 10.07 2.12 19.70
N GLU A 44 10.70 1.22 18.94
CA GLU A 44 11.78 1.61 18.04
C GLU A 44 11.24 2.42 16.85
N TYR A 45 10.07 2.07 16.33
CA TYR A 45 9.38 2.83 15.28
C TYR A 45 9.08 4.26 15.72
N LYS A 46 8.51 4.45 16.91
CA LYS A 46 8.24 5.78 17.50
C LYS A 46 9.50 6.61 17.67
N LYS A 47 10.59 5.99 18.11
CA LYS A 47 11.87 6.66 18.29
C LYS A 47 12.43 7.18 16.96
N PHE A 48 12.31 6.41 15.87
CA PHE A 48 12.84 6.80 14.56
C PHE A 48 11.93 7.76 13.78
N THR A 49 10.61 7.62 13.92
CA THR A 49 9.64 8.32 13.08
C THR A 49 8.88 9.43 13.81
N ALA A 50 8.93 9.44 15.15
CA ALA A 50 8.10 10.26 16.02
C ALA A 50 6.58 10.04 15.82
N ASP A 51 6.17 8.89 15.28
CA ASP A 51 4.78 8.55 14.96
C ASP A 51 4.42 7.11 15.38
N ASP A 52 3.11 6.82 15.44
CA ASP A 52 2.57 5.47 15.68
C ASP A 52 2.58 4.65 14.38
N PRO A 53 2.96 3.36 14.42
CA PRO A 53 2.80 2.49 13.27
C PRO A 53 1.30 2.26 13.02
N THR A 54 0.79 2.69 11.86
CA THR A 54 -0.62 2.50 11.44
C THR A 54 -0.73 1.58 10.22
N PRO A 55 -0.30 0.31 10.33
CA PRO A 55 -0.24 -0.61 9.20
C PRO A 55 -1.62 -1.00 8.69
N LEU A 56 -1.76 -1.02 7.37
CA LEU A 56 -2.83 -1.78 6.74
C LEU A 56 -2.41 -3.27 6.71
N MET A 57 -3.21 -4.16 7.30
CA MET A 57 -2.87 -5.59 7.36
C MET A 57 -2.90 -6.24 5.96
N PRO A 58 -2.23 -7.39 5.75
CA PRO A 58 -2.09 -8.01 4.43
C PRO A 58 -3.42 -8.23 3.68
N GLU A 59 -4.45 -8.70 4.36
CA GLU A 59 -5.77 -8.97 3.76
C GLU A 59 -6.47 -7.67 3.34
N ALA A 60 -6.27 -6.61 4.12
CA ALA A 60 -6.82 -5.30 3.83
C ALA A 60 -6.09 -4.65 2.65
N HIS A 61 -4.77 -4.83 2.54
CA HIS A 61 -4.00 -4.47 1.35
C HIS A 61 -4.53 -5.19 0.10
N GLU A 62 -4.69 -6.51 0.14
CA GLU A 62 -5.21 -7.28 -0.99
C GLU A 62 -6.59 -6.77 -1.43
N LYS A 63 -7.48 -6.51 -0.46
CA LYS A 63 -8.82 -5.99 -0.74
C LYS A 63 -8.77 -4.62 -1.42
N VAL A 64 -7.97 -3.68 -0.92
CA VAL A 64 -7.86 -2.33 -1.49
C VAL A 64 -7.22 -2.39 -2.88
N ILE A 65 -6.17 -3.19 -3.08
CA ILE A 65 -5.48 -3.33 -4.38
C ILE A 65 -6.41 -3.93 -5.44
N ARG A 66 -7.27 -4.89 -5.07
CA ARG A 66 -8.28 -5.45 -5.98
C ARG A 66 -9.35 -4.44 -6.38
N GLN A 67 -9.60 -3.43 -5.56
CA GLN A 67 -10.57 -2.36 -5.82
C GLN A 67 -9.98 -1.20 -6.65
N ILE A 68 -8.68 -1.19 -6.92
CA ILE A 68 -8.06 -0.20 -7.80
C ILE A 68 -8.64 -0.37 -9.22
N PRO A 69 -9.25 0.68 -9.81
CA PRO A 69 -9.76 0.63 -11.17
C PRO A 69 -8.68 0.16 -12.16
N ARG A 70 -9.04 -0.77 -13.05
CA ARG A 70 -8.15 -1.28 -14.12
C ARG A 70 -8.46 -0.70 -15.50
N ASP A 71 -9.40 0.24 -15.54
CA ASP A 71 -9.77 0.95 -16.75
C ASP A 71 -8.59 1.81 -17.26
N PRO A 72 -8.17 1.65 -18.52
CA PRO A 72 -7.04 2.38 -19.07
C PRO A 72 -7.23 3.90 -19.11
N GLU A 73 -8.45 4.40 -19.36
CA GLU A 73 -8.74 5.83 -19.41
C GLU A 73 -8.61 6.46 -18.02
N VAL A 74 -9.17 5.80 -17.00
CA VAL A 74 -9.03 6.21 -15.60
C VAL A 74 -7.56 6.24 -15.17
N ALA A 75 -6.77 5.23 -15.58
CA ALA A 75 -5.34 5.17 -15.28
C ALA A 75 -4.56 6.31 -15.96
N GLN A 76 -4.89 6.65 -17.21
CA GLN A 76 -4.27 7.76 -17.94
C GLN A 76 -4.60 9.12 -17.29
N ILE A 77 -5.86 9.35 -16.92
CA ILE A 77 -6.27 10.57 -16.22
C ILE A 77 -5.52 10.68 -14.88
N PHE A 78 -5.46 9.60 -14.11
CA PHE A 78 -4.72 9.59 -12.85
C PHE A 78 -3.24 9.92 -13.06
N LYS A 79 -2.58 9.32 -14.07
CA LYS A 79 -1.19 9.61 -14.42
C LYS A 79 -0.96 11.08 -14.76
N LYS A 80 -1.88 11.73 -15.49
CA LYS A 80 -1.80 13.19 -15.76
C LYS A 80 -1.95 14.03 -14.49
N LEU A 81 -2.77 13.60 -13.54
CA LEU A 81 -3.02 14.33 -12.29
C LEU A 81 -1.88 14.24 -11.27
N VAL A 82 -1.22 13.07 -11.18
CA VAL A 82 -0.14 12.84 -10.19
C VAL A 82 1.26 12.86 -10.81
N GLY A 83 1.33 12.97 -12.14
CA GLY A 83 2.58 13.04 -12.88
C GLY A 83 3.23 14.42 -12.80
N PRO A 84 4.47 14.54 -13.29
CA PRO A 84 5.22 15.80 -13.27
C PRO A 84 4.74 16.82 -14.32
N GLU A 85 3.76 16.45 -15.16
CA GLU A 85 3.26 17.31 -16.23
C GLU A 85 2.36 18.42 -15.67
N PRO A 86 2.35 19.62 -16.28
CA PRO A 86 1.44 20.69 -15.88
C PRO A 86 -0.02 20.20 -15.96
N ILE A 87 -0.81 20.53 -14.92
CA ILE A 87 -2.25 20.30 -14.96
C ILE A 87 -2.81 21.13 -16.12
N PRO A 88 -3.62 20.54 -17.03
CA PRO A 88 -4.20 21.29 -18.15
C PRO A 88 -4.94 22.52 -17.62
N SER A 89 -4.56 23.69 -18.12
CA SER A 89 -5.32 24.93 -17.90
C SER A 89 -6.68 24.80 -18.58
N HIS A 90 -7.74 25.13 -17.85
CA HIS A 90 -9.11 25.20 -18.37
C HIS A 90 -9.21 26.13 -19.58
#